data_AF-A0A369WZX5-F1
#
_entry.id   AF-A0A369WZX5-F1
#
_cell.length_a   1.000
_cell.length_b   1.000
_cell.length_c   1.000
_cell.angle_alpha   90.00
_cell.angle_beta   90.00
_cell.angle_gamma   90.00
#
_symmetry.space_group_name_H-M   'P 1'
#
loop_
_entity.id
_entity.type
_entity.pdbx_description
1 polymer ?
#
loop_
_entity_poly.entity_id
_entity_poly.type
_entity_poly.pdbx_seq_one_letter_code
_entity_poly.pdbx_strand_id
1 'polypeptide(L)'
;MDYCKYHPLVSATYTCPNCETSMCDSCVDEGGFRGIERCFVCGSEVEGLGAANSIEPFWRRLQQSFRYPMNKSTMLLIIGVSVLSTILASYGSLITFLLWVGVSGVMIKYSFLCLQNTANGLLVAPGTGDAFQGGVHLIINILGIFLVMSGAIYAAGIYLGPGIASTLSVIFTIGLPAVLINYAISERFTEAINPLSMLQLIFAIGLPYGLLLGFILIMSGSVGIISGVIGDKFSILSAALQSVVFYYYMVVVFHMMGYIIFQNQQELGFSARENYGVEREVRSAKALLLARIDIQVKEGLYQEALDSFRLALKEYPNDKDCIFNCFEFLYSTGNRSDLVKFAPRYFNFLLSAGRQDQLYPGYKKLLQLDQNYQPASAELRHHLARACQQSGNPRLAVKLLAGLHRDFPEYEALAEAYRLLAQCLDELPAMADKAEQCRKLAARFEQRQPPEQPPLQEQDCHQTVKSPGDAEAKLME
;
A
#
# COMPACT_ATOMS: atom_id res chain seq x y z
N MET A 1 9.93 -9.53 14.19
CA MET A 1 9.49 -8.84 12.96
C MET A 1 10.25 -9.46 11.83
N ASP A 2 9.57 -10.31 11.08
CA ASP A 2 10.14 -10.94 9.90
C ASP A 2 10.02 -9.95 8.74
N TYR A 3 11.09 -9.82 7.96
CA TYR A 3 11.13 -8.98 6.78
C TYR A 3 10.89 -9.83 5.54
N CYS A 4 10.32 -9.22 4.50
CA CYS A 4 10.16 -9.89 3.22
C CYS A 4 11.54 -10.23 2.63
N LYS A 5 11.75 -11.49 2.24
CA LYS A 5 12.97 -11.96 1.56
C LYS A 5 13.33 -11.09 0.35
N TYR A 6 12.33 -10.70 -0.43
CA TYR A 6 12.50 -9.98 -1.70
C TYR A 6 12.45 -8.45 -1.56
N HIS A 7 11.92 -7.95 -0.45
CA HIS A 7 11.81 -6.53 -0.11
C HIS A 7 12.26 -6.31 1.34
N PRO A 8 13.58 -6.24 1.61
CA PRO A 8 14.13 -6.27 2.98
C PRO A 8 13.69 -5.11 3.88
N LEU A 9 13.17 -4.04 3.31
CA LEU A 9 12.65 -2.87 4.04
C LEU A 9 11.15 -2.97 4.36
N VAL A 10 10.48 -4.03 3.90
CA VAL A 10 9.04 -4.24 4.07
C VAL A 10 8.84 -5.44 4.98
N SER A 11 7.97 -5.31 5.98
CA SER A 11 7.59 -6.43 6.84
C SER A 11 6.93 -7.54 6.03
N ALA A 12 7.22 -8.79 6.40
CA ALA A 12 6.53 -9.93 5.83
C ALA A 12 5.10 -10.02 6.38
N THR A 13 4.16 -10.30 5.48
CA THR A 13 2.74 -10.52 5.78
C THR A 13 2.35 -11.99 5.65
N TYR A 14 3.17 -12.78 4.93
CA TYR A 14 2.96 -14.19 4.68
C TYR A 14 4.23 -14.99 4.92
N THR A 15 4.08 -16.27 5.20
CA THR A 15 5.14 -17.28 5.16
C THR A 15 4.72 -18.45 4.29
N CYS A 16 5.63 -18.99 3.50
CA CYS A 16 5.40 -20.24 2.79
C CYS A 16 5.93 -21.40 3.62
N PRO A 17 5.10 -22.35 4.08
CA PRO A 17 5.57 -23.49 4.87
C PRO A 17 6.46 -24.45 4.05
N ASN A 18 6.28 -24.50 2.73
CA ASN A 18 7.06 -25.37 1.85
C ASN A 18 8.42 -24.79 1.46
N CYS A 19 8.51 -23.47 1.29
CA CYS A 19 9.78 -22.80 0.97
C CYS A 19 10.50 -22.23 2.20
N GLU A 20 9.84 -22.21 3.36
CA GLU A 20 10.29 -21.56 4.60
C GLU A 20 10.69 -20.08 4.37
N THR A 21 9.94 -19.36 3.54
CA THR A 21 10.23 -17.96 3.17
C THR A 21 9.14 -17.00 3.58
N SER A 22 9.55 -15.89 4.20
CA SER A 22 8.68 -14.78 4.59
C SER A 22 8.55 -13.75 3.45
N MET A 23 7.32 -13.36 3.13
CA MET A 23 6.95 -12.57 1.95
C MET A 23 5.98 -11.43 2.32
N CYS A 24 6.11 -10.28 1.68
CA CYS A 24 5.11 -9.20 1.76
C CYS A 24 3.96 -9.40 0.76
N ASP A 25 2.95 -8.56 0.82
CA ASP A 25 1.75 -8.65 -0.04
C ASP A 25 2.08 -8.58 -1.54
N SER A 26 3.11 -7.84 -1.95
CA SER A 26 3.53 -7.79 -3.36
C SER A 26 4.23 -9.07 -3.84
N CYS A 27 4.64 -9.96 -2.94
CA CYS A 27 5.45 -11.13 -3.23
C CYS A 27 4.69 -12.46 -3.20
N VAL A 28 3.36 -12.41 -3.11
CA VAL A 28 2.48 -13.58 -3.19
C VAL A 28 1.59 -13.48 -4.41
N ASP A 29 1.09 -14.61 -4.89
CA ASP A 29 0.13 -14.69 -5.99
C ASP A 29 -1.29 -14.62 -5.43
N GLU A 30 -2.03 -13.57 -5.79
CA GLU A 30 -3.44 -13.38 -5.43
C GLU A 30 -4.40 -14.02 -6.46
N GLY A 31 -3.86 -14.55 -7.56
CA GLY A 31 -4.58 -14.87 -8.80
C GLY A 31 -5.23 -16.26 -8.90
N GLY A 32 -5.92 -16.77 -7.86
CA GLY A 32 -6.64 -18.05 -7.97
C GLY A 32 -7.82 -18.26 -7.01
N PHE A 33 -8.96 -18.73 -7.56
CA PHE A 33 -10.26 -19.08 -6.95
C PHE A 33 -10.33 -19.17 -5.41
N ARG A 34 -11.25 -18.41 -4.82
CA ARG A 34 -11.62 -18.37 -3.38
C ARG A 34 -10.73 -17.55 -2.45
N GLY A 35 -9.84 -16.69 -2.97
CA GLY A 35 -9.07 -15.76 -2.15
C GLY A 35 -7.91 -16.42 -1.39
N ILE A 36 -7.37 -17.52 -1.93
CA ILE A 36 -6.25 -18.25 -1.34
C ILE A 36 -4.96 -17.74 -1.99
N GLU A 37 -4.09 -17.10 -1.21
CA GLU A 37 -2.80 -16.63 -1.69
C GLU A 37 -1.81 -17.79 -1.86
N ARG A 38 -0.95 -17.69 -2.86
CA ARG A 38 0.04 -18.73 -3.19
C ARG A 38 1.44 -18.18 -3.33
N CYS A 39 2.44 -19.03 -3.12
CA CYS A 39 3.84 -18.69 -3.34
C CYS A 39 4.15 -18.67 -4.85
N PHE A 40 4.82 -17.63 -5.35
CA PHE A 40 5.26 -17.58 -6.74
C PHE A 40 6.34 -18.62 -7.10
N VAL A 41 7.02 -19.19 -6.11
CA VAL A 41 8.13 -20.15 -6.30
C VAL A 41 7.59 -21.58 -6.38
N CYS A 42 6.91 -22.06 -5.35
CA CYS A 42 6.44 -23.45 -5.30
C CYS A 42 4.96 -23.63 -5.69
N GLY A 43 4.19 -22.54 -5.78
CA GLY A 43 2.75 -22.60 -6.03
C GLY A 43 1.89 -23.10 -4.85
N SER A 44 2.51 -23.46 -3.71
CA SER A 44 1.80 -23.85 -2.49
C SER A 44 1.08 -22.65 -1.86
N GLU A 45 0.02 -22.94 -1.11
CA GLU A 45 -0.68 -21.97 -0.27
C GLU A 45 0.27 -21.36 0.76
N VAL A 46 0.11 -20.06 1.01
CA VAL A 46 0.91 -19.33 2.01
C VAL A 46 0.07 -19.07 3.25
N GLU A 47 0.72 -19.06 4.41
CA GLU A 47 0.09 -18.76 5.69
C GLU A 47 0.27 -17.28 6.01
N GLY A 48 -0.80 -16.60 6.42
CA GLY A 48 -0.73 -15.22 6.88
C GLY A 48 -0.05 -15.13 8.24
N LEU A 49 1.00 -14.32 8.35
CA LEU A 49 1.70 -14.04 9.63
C LEU A 49 0.93 -13.06 10.54
N GLY A 50 -0.31 -12.72 10.18
CA GLY A 50 -1.14 -11.74 10.87
C GLY A 50 -0.62 -10.30 10.76
N ALA A 51 -1.42 -9.37 11.28
CA ALA A 51 -1.06 -7.96 11.40
C ALA A 51 0.13 -7.71 12.37
N ALA A 52 0.43 -8.67 13.24
CA ALA A 52 1.47 -8.56 14.26
C ALA A 52 2.86 -8.23 13.69
N ASN A 53 3.21 -8.81 12.54
CA ASN A 53 4.54 -8.67 11.93
C ASN A 53 4.69 -7.40 11.09
N SER A 54 3.58 -6.81 10.63
CA SER A 54 3.56 -5.63 9.75
C SER A 54 3.21 -4.32 10.44
N ILE A 55 2.81 -4.36 11.71
CA ILE A 55 2.20 -3.22 12.39
C ILE A 55 2.99 -2.82 13.64
N GLU A 56 3.13 -1.52 13.85
CA GLU A 56 3.78 -0.99 15.05
C GLU A 56 3.01 -1.35 16.32
N PRO A 57 3.70 -1.67 17.42
CA PRO A 57 3.05 -1.90 18.70
C PRO A 57 2.22 -0.70 19.17
N PHE A 58 1.13 -0.98 19.88
CA PHE A 58 0.16 0.07 20.26
C PHE A 58 0.79 1.26 21.02
N TRP A 59 1.82 1.02 21.85
CA TRP A 59 2.50 2.07 22.63
C TRP A 59 3.32 3.03 21.76
N ARG A 60 3.73 2.62 20.55
CA ARG A 60 4.35 3.54 19.58
C ARG A 60 3.32 4.38 18.84
N ARG A 61 2.04 3.97 18.86
CA ARG A 61 0.93 4.67 18.23
C ARG A 61 0.09 5.50 19.18
N LEU A 62 0.60 5.80 20.38
CA LEU A 62 -0.15 6.53 21.40
C LEU A 62 -0.68 7.86 20.86
N GLN A 63 0.13 8.63 20.13
CA GLN A 63 -0.32 9.90 19.55
C GLN A 63 -1.48 9.72 18.58
N GLN A 64 -1.47 8.66 17.77
CA GLN A 64 -2.54 8.32 16.83
C GLN A 64 -3.79 7.86 17.58
N SER A 65 -3.64 7.06 18.65
CA SER A 65 -4.75 6.63 19.50
C SER A 65 -5.46 7.80 20.20
N PHE A 66 -4.73 8.82 20.63
CA PHE A 66 -5.34 10.05 21.17
C PHE A 66 -5.97 10.93 20.07
N ARG A 67 -5.46 10.90 18.84
CA ARG A 67 -6.10 11.58 17.71
C ARG A 67 -7.37 10.89 17.22
N TYR A 68 -7.53 9.59 17.47
CA TYR A 68 -8.66 8.79 17.03
C TYR A 68 -10.05 9.41 17.33
N PRO A 69 -10.37 9.82 18.57
CA PRO A 69 -11.64 10.50 18.87
C PRO A 69 -11.75 11.95 18.38
N MET A 70 -10.68 12.56 17.84
CA MET A 70 -10.67 13.98 17.47
C MET A 70 -11.37 14.30 16.14
N ASN A 71 -12.04 13.32 15.52
CA ASN A 71 -12.90 13.63 14.37
C ASN A 71 -14.10 14.50 14.82
N LYS A 72 -14.70 15.26 13.90
CA LYS A 72 -15.79 16.20 14.23
C LYS A 72 -17.01 15.49 14.84
N SER A 73 -17.38 14.33 14.30
CA SER A 73 -18.60 13.61 14.69
C SER A 73 -18.49 13.04 16.10
N THR A 74 -17.40 12.33 16.41
CA THR A 74 -17.09 11.75 17.71
C THR A 74 -16.92 12.84 18.77
N MET A 75 -16.23 13.95 18.47
CA MET A 75 -16.12 15.07 19.41
C MET A 75 -17.48 15.68 19.75
N LEU A 76 -18.36 15.85 18.76
CA LEU A 76 -19.70 16.39 18.98
C LEU A 76 -20.55 15.43 19.84
N LEU A 77 -20.44 14.12 19.61
CA LEU A 77 -21.06 13.10 20.46
C LEU A 77 -20.54 13.17 21.90
N ILE A 78 -19.21 13.20 22.09
CA ILE A 78 -18.59 13.29 23.42
C ILE A 78 -19.08 14.53 24.15
N ILE A 79 -19.02 15.71 23.53
CA ILE A 79 -19.43 16.96 24.16
C ILE A 79 -20.93 16.94 24.49
N GLY A 80 -21.77 16.51 23.54
CA GLY A 80 -23.22 16.46 23.73
C GLY A 80 -23.64 15.52 24.87
N VAL A 81 -23.06 14.31 24.90
CA VAL A 81 -23.32 13.35 25.98
C VAL A 81 -22.78 13.86 27.31
N SER A 82 -21.59 14.47 27.34
CA SER A 82 -20.99 15.00 28.58
C SER A 82 -21.84 16.09 29.23
N VAL A 83 -22.35 17.03 28.43
CA VAL A 83 -23.22 18.09 28.91
C VAL A 83 -24.53 17.50 29.42
N LEU A 84 -25.15 16.61 28.64
CA LEU A 84 -26.40 15.97 29.01
C LEU A 84 -26.26 15.11 30.29
N SER A 85 -25.20 14.32 30.41
CA SER A 85 -24.94 13.50 31.59
C SER A 85 -24.72 14.35 32.83
N THR A 86 -24.02 15.49 32.70
CA THR A 86 -23.78 16.42 33.82
C THR A 86 -25.08 17.09 34.29
N ILE A 87 -25.91 17.52 33.35
CA ILE A 87 -27.23 18.09 33.64
C ILE A 87 -28.10 17.04 34.37
N LEU A 88 -28.21 15.84 33.82
CA LEU A 88 -29.03 14.76 34.40
C LEU A 88 -28.55 14.36 35.81
N ALA A 89 -27.23 14.31 36.03
CA ALA A 89 -26.66 13.98 37.34
C ALA A 89 -27.01 15.02 38.43
N SER A 90 -27.33 16.26 38.05
CA SER A 90 -27.60 17.35 38.99
C SER A 90 -28.99 17.29 39.65
N TYR A 91 -29.95 16.56 39.06
CA TYR A 91 -31.36 16.59 39.50
C TYR A 91 -31.75 15.47 40.49
N GLY A 92 -30.88 14.50 40.77
CA GLY A 92 -31.01 13.52 41.87
C GLY A 92 -32.22 12.58 41.87
N SER A 93 -33.15 12.70 40.92
CA SER A 93 -34.36 11.86 40.83
C SER A 93 -34.07 10.48 40.24
N LEU A 94 -34.92 9.49 40.55
CA LEU A 94 -34.80 8.15 39.95
C LEU A 94 -34.91 8.19 38.41
N ILE A 95 -35.78 9.05 37.88
CA ILE A 95 -35.96 9.23 36.43
C ILE A 95 -34.68 9.78 35.80
N THR A 96 -34.07 10.80 36.41
CA THR A 96 -32.82 11.40 35.89
C THR A 96 -31.63 10.44 36.00
N PHE A 97 -31.62 9.57 37.02
CA PHE A 97 -30.64 8.48 37.12
C PHE A 97 -30.80 7.47 35.98
N LEU A 98 -32.03 7.01 35.69
CA LEU A 98 -32.28 6.09 34.57
C LEU A 98 -31.90 6.70 33.21
N LEU A 99 -32.19 7.97 33.00
CA LEU A 99 -31.77 8.70 31.80
C LEU A 99 -30.25 8.82 31.72
N TRP A 100 -29.57 9.08 32.84
CA TRP A 100 -28.11 9.15 32.91
C TRP A 100 -27.46 7.80 32.56
N VAL A 101 -28.00 6.69 33.04
CA VAL A 101 -27.57 5.34 32.64
C VAL A 101 -27.77 5.12 31.14
N GLY A 102 -28.91 5.53 30.59
CA GLY A 102 -29.18 5.42 29.15
C GLY A 102 -28.18 6.20 28.30
N VAL A 103 -27.91 7.46 28.66
CA VAL A 103 -26.93 8.33 27.98
C VAL A 103 -25.52 7.75 28.07
N SER A 104 -25.13 7.26 29.24
CA SER A 104 -23.84 6.58 29.44
C SER A 104 -23.75 5.28 28.62
N GLY A 105 -24.85 4.55 28.51
CA GLY A 105 -24.99 3.35 27.68
C GLY A 105 -24.73 3.61 26.20
N VAL A 106 -25.16 4.76 25.67
CA VAL A 106 -24.85 5.18 24.29
C VAL A 106 -23.34 5.32 24.10
N MET A 107 -22.63 5.95 25.06
CA MET A 107 -21.17 6.08 24.97
C MET A 107 -20.42 4.76 25.16
N ILE A 108 -20.90 3.89 26.06
CA ILE A 108 -20.39 2.53 26.20
C ILE A 108 -20.50 1.79 24.88
N LYS A 109 -21.68 1.80 24.27
CA LYS A 109 -21.92 1.14 22.99
C LYS A 109 -21.04 1.71 21.88
N TYR A 110 -20.95 3.03 21.77
CA TYR A 110 -20.09 3.67 20.78
C TYR A 110 -18.61 3.30 20.95
N SER A 111 -18.14 3.25 22.19
CA SER A 111 -16.75 2.84 22.51
C SER A 111 -16.53 1.36 22.18
N PHE A 112 -17.51 0.48 22.45
CA PHE A 112 -17.47 -0.92 22.04
C PHE A 112 -17.43 -1.09 20.52
N LEU A 113 -18.18 -0.28 19.77
CA LEU A 113 -18.12 -0.27 18.31
C LEU A 113 -16.74 0.17 17.82
N CYS A 114 -16.11 1.16 18.47
CA CYS A 114 -14.73 1.54 18.18
C CYS A 114 -13.76 0.39 18.43
N LEU A 115 -13.93 -0.35 19.52
CA LEU A 115 -13.10 -1.52 19.85
C LEU A 115 -13.27 -2.61 18.79
N GLN A 116 -14.49 -2.99 18.44
CA GLN A 116 -14.78 -4.02 17.43
C GLN A 116 -14.23 -3.62 16.05
N ASN A 117 -14.49 -2.39 15.60
CA ASN A 117 -13.96 -1.90 14.32
C ASN A 117 -12.43 -1.90 14.31
N THR A 118 -11.80 -1.44 15.40
CA THR A 118 -10.34 -1.43 15.50
C THR A 118 -9.77 -2.85 15.54
N ALA A 119 -10.39 -3.78 16.26
CA ALA A 119 -10.03 -5.20 16.30
C ALA A 119 -10.08 -5.85 14.91
N ASN A 120 -11.01 -5.39 14.08
CA ASN A 120 -11.17 -5.80 12.70
C ASN A 120 -10.25 -5.06 11.70
N GLY A 121 -9.38 -4.16 12.17
CA GLY A 121 -8.44 -3.41 11.34
C GLY A 121 -8.97 -2.08 10.77
N LEU A 122 -10.21 -1.70 11.09
CA LEU A 122 -10.77 -0.39 10.75
C LEU A 122 -10.30 0.65 11.78
N LEU A 123 -9.17 1.30 11.49
CA LEU A 123 -8.51 2.25 12.40
C LEU A 123 -9.11 3.66 12.38
N VAL A 124 -10.29 3.85 11.79
CA VAL A 124 -11.00 5.13 11.71
C VAL A 124 -12.27 5.04 12.56
N ALA A 125 -12.52 6.08 13.36
CA ALA A 125 -13.68 6.13 14.23
C ALA A 125 -15.01 6.07 13.43
N PRO A 126 -15.96 5.20 13.84
CA PRO A 126 -17.21 4.99 13.14
C PRO A 126 -18.13 6.21 13.19
N GLY A 127 -19.09 6.23 12.26
CA GLY A 127 -20.16 7.22 12.26
C GLY A 127 -20.97 7.16 13.56
N THR A 128 -21.44 8.33 14.02
CA THR A 128 -22.18 8.42 15.30
C THR A 128 -23.61 7.88 15.21
N GLY A 129 -24.14 7.67 14.00
CA GLY A 129 -25.48 7.08 13.79
C GLY A 129 -25.60 5.66 14.36
N ASP A 130 -24.54 4.87 14.23
CA ASP A 130 -24.50 3.48 14.71
C ASP A 130 -24.54 3.39 16.24
N ALA A 131 -24.12 4.46 16.93
CA ALA A 131 -24.24 4.57 18.39
C ALA A 131 -25.70 4.46 18.85
N PHE A 132 -26.67 4.90 18.03
CA PHE A 132 -28.09 4.96 18.39
C PHE A 132 -28.91 3.77 17.88
N GLN A 133 -28.35 2.92 17.00
CA GLN A 133 -29.09 1.81 16.38
C GLN A 133 -28.77 0.45 16.99
N GLY A 134 -29.77 -0.26 17.55
CA GLY A 134 -29.56 -1.60 18.13
C GLY A 134 -28.65 -1.61 19.37
N GLY A 135 -28.10 -2.77 19.75
CA GLY A 135 -27.10 -2.91 20.81
C GLY A 135 -27.62 -2.92 22.25
N VAL A 136 -28.95 -3.01 22.45
CA VAL A 136 -29.54 -3.13 23.80
C VAL A 136 -29.01 -4.35 24.54
N HIS A 137 -28.84 -5.48 23.84
CA HIS A 137 -28.27 -6.71 24.40
C HIS A 137 -26.83 -6.51 24.92
N LEU A 138 -26.01 -5.74 24.19
CA LEU A 138 -24.65 -5.38 24.61
C LEU A 138 -24.67 -4.56 25.91
N ILE A 139 -25.54 -3.55 25.99
CA ILE A 139 -25.67 -2.70 27.18
C ILE A 139 -26.14 -3.54 28.37
N ILE A 140 -27.14 -4.41 28.20
CA ILE A 140 -27.65 -5.30 29.24
C ILE A 140 -26.55 -6.24 29.74
N ASN A 141 -25.77 -6.86 28.84
CA ASN A 141 -24.70 -7.76 29.23
C ASN A 141 -23.59 -7.04 29.99
N ILE A 142 -23.16 -5.86 29.55
CA ILE A 142 -22.15 -5.06 30.25
C ILE A 142 -22.67 -4.63 31.63
N LEU A 143 -23.92 -4.19 31.72
CA LEU A 143 -24.54 -3.88 33.01
C LEU A 143 -24.58 -5.12 33.93
N GLY A 144 -24.91 -6.28 33.37
CA GLY A 144 -24.86 -7.56 34.07
C GLY A 144 -23.45 -7.92 34.56
N ILE A 145 -22.42 -7.66 33.77
CA ILE A 145 -21.02 -7.92 34.13
C ILE A 145 -20.65 -7.05 35.34
N PHE A 146 -20.94 -5.75 35.27
CA PHE A 146 -20.71 -4.84 36.40
C PHE A 146 -21.51 -5.23 37.64
N LEU A 147 -22.75 -5.67 37.49
CA LEU A 147 -23.61 -6.08 38.60
C LEU A 147 -23.09 -7.36 39.27
N VAL A 148 -22.69 -8.37 38.49
CA VAL A 148 -22.12 -9.62 39.01
C VAL A 148 -20.81 -9.35 39.75
N MET A 149 -19.89 -8.57 39.15
CA MET A 149 -18.61 -8.24 39.79
C MET A 149 -18.80 -7.41 41.07
N SER A 150 -19.67 -6.39 41.02
CA SER A 150 -19.95 -5.55 42.19
C SER A 150 -20.64 -6.35 43.29
N GLY A 151 -21.58 -7.24 42.93
CA GLY A 151 -22.23 -8.16 43.85
C GLY A 151 -21.25 -9.13 44.52
N ALA A 152 -20.27 -9.65 43.77
CA ALA A 152 -19.21 -10.50 44.31
C ALA A 152 -18.30 -9.74 45.29
N ILE A 153 -17.90 -8.50 44.98
CA ILE A 153 -17.13 -7.65 45.91
C ILE A 153 -17.94 -7.38 47.18
N TYR A 154 -19.21 -6.99 47.03
CA TYR A 154 -20.08 -6.68 48.16
C TYR A 154 -20.30 -7.90 49.07
N ALA A 155 -20.58 -9.06 48.49
CA ALA A 155 -20.70 -10.32 49.23
C ALA A 155 -19.39 -10.68 49.94
N ALA A 156 -18.23 -10.58 49.26
CA ALA A 156 -16.94 -10.79 49.90
C ALA A 156 -16.71 -9.82 51.08
N GLY A 157 -17.14 -8.57 50.96
CA GLY A 157 -17.05 -7.59 52.05
C GLY A 157 -17.85 -7.98 53.28
N ILE A 158 -19.06 -8.49 53.08
CA ILE A 158 -19.94 -8.94 54.18
C ILE A 158 -19.42 -10.23 54.82
N TYR A 159 -19.10 -11.25 54.00
CA TYR A 159 -18.85 -12.60 54.49
C TYR A 159 -17.39 -12.92 54.78
N LEU A 160 -16.45 -12.28 54.06
CA LEU A 160 -15.01 -12.55 54.14
C LEU A 160 -14.22 -11.36 54.71
N GLY A 161 -14.87 -10.21 54.87
CA GLY A 161 -14.31 -9.01 55.45
C GLY A 161 -13.72 -8.02 54.42
N PRO A 162 -13.43 -6.79 54.87
CA PRO A 162 -13.04 -5.69 54.00
C PRO A 162 -11.70 -5.90 53.30
N GLY A 163 -10.77 -6.64 53.92
CA GLY A 163 -9.48 -6.98 53.33
C GLY A 163 -9.64 -7.77 52.03
N ILE A 164 -10.42 -8.86 52.07
CA ILE A 164 -10.66 -9.72 50.89
C ILE A 164 -11.45 -8.96 49.82
N ALA A 165 -12.44 -8.16 50.19
CA ALA A 165 -13.18 -7.31 49.25
C ALA A 165 -12.26 -6.31 48.53
N SER A 166 -11.31 -5.70 49.26
CA SER A 166 -10.35 -4.77 48.66
C SER A 166 -9.41 -5.47 47.67
N THR A 167 -8.90 -6.66 47.99
CA THR A 167 -8.09 -7.46 47.07
C THR A 167 -8.88 -7.86 45.83
N LEU A 168 -10.14 -8.29 46.00
CA LEU A 168 -11.01 -8.66 44.88
C LEU A 168 -11.32 -7.47 43.96
N SER A 169 -11.51 -6.28 44.54
CA SER A 169 -11.70 -5.04 43.78
C SER A 169 -10.49 -4.70 42.91
N VAL A 170 -9.26 -4.87 43.43
CA VAL A 170 -8.03 -4.68 42.65
C VAL A 170 -7.93 -5.70 41.52
N ILE A 171 -8.23 -6.97 41.79
CA ILE A 171 -8.23 -8.02 40.76
C ILE A 171 -9.24 -7.70 39.65
N PHE A 172 -10.46 -7.30 39.99
CA PHE A 172 -11.47 -6.93 39.00
C PHE A 172 -11.12 -5.66 38.24
N THR A 173 -10.48 -4.68 38.88
CA THR A 173 -10.01 -3.47 38.17
C THR A 173 -8.95 -3.83 37.13
N ILE A 174 -7.99 -4.68 37.49
CA ILE A 174 -6.95 -5.18 36.58
C ILE A 174 -7.55 -6.08 35.49
N GLY A 175 -8.57 -6.87 35.83
CA GLY A 175 -9.25 -7.80 34.95
C GLY A 175 -10.28 -7.16 34.02
N LEU A 176 -10.78 -5.97 34.32
CA LEU A 176 -11.87 -5.34 33.60
C LEU A 176 -11.57 -5.18 32.10
N PRO A 177 -10.40 -4.67 31.66
CA PRO A 177 -10.08 -4.62 30.23
C PRO A 177 -10.12 -6.00 29.57
N ALA A 178 -9.59 -7.03 30.23
CA ALA A 178 -9.62 -8.40 29.71
C ALA A 178 -11.04 -8.96 29.59
N VAL A 179 -11.92 -8.67 30.55
CA VAL A 179 -13.35 -9.04 30.49
C VAL A 179 -14.04 -8.37 29.29
N LEU A 180 -13.78 -7.07 29.07
CA LEU A 180 -14.35 -6.32 27.95
C LEU A 180 -13.81 -6.80 26.59
N ILE A 181 -12.52 -7.15 26.52
CA ILE A 181 -11.90 -7.74 25.33
C ILE A 181 -12.50 -9.14 25.04
N ASN A 182 -12.57 -10.02 26.04
CA ASN A 182 -13.17 -11.35 25.88
C ASN A 182 -14.64 -11.25 25.46
N TYR A 183 -15.38 -10.29 26.02
CA TYR A 183 -16.75 -10.02 25.59
C TYR A 183 -16.81 -9.54 24.14
N ALA A 184 -15.91 -8.67 23.71
CA ALA A 184 -15.87 -8.18 22.33
C ALA A 184 -15.52 -9.26 21.31
N ILE A 185 -14.72 -10.27 21.70
CA ILE A 185 -14.33 -11.40 20.85
C ILE A 185 -15.42 -12.47 20.82
N SER A 186 -15.95 -12.86 21.98
CA SER A 186 -16.85 -14.02 22.11
C SER A 186 -18.34 -13.68 21.99
N GLU A 187 -18.72 -12.42 22.24
CA GLU A 187 -20.09 -11.94 22.43
C GLU A 187 -20.90 -12.73 23.48
N ARG A 188 -20.22 -13.52 24.32
CA ARG A 188 -20.83 -14.40 25.31
C ARG A 188 -20.58 -13.88 26.71
N PHE A 189 -21.66 -13.65 27.45
CA PHE A 189 -21.62 -13.15 28.82
C PHE A 189 -20.79 -14.06 29.75
N THR A 190 -21.04 -15.36 29.70
CA THR A 190 -20.40 -16.35 30.61
C THR A 190 -18.92 -16.51 30.35
N GLU A 191 -18.50 -16.40 29.09
CA GLU A 191 -17.11 -16.50 28.67
C GLU A 191 -16.34 -15.23 29.06
N ALA A 192 -16.97 -14.06 28.95
CA ALA A 192 -16.38 -12.78 29.35
C ALA A 192 -16.02 -12.73 30.84
N ILE A 193 -16.89 -13.22 31.71
CA ILE A 193 -16.66 -13.21 33.17
C ILE A 193 -15.87 -14.43 33.69
N ASN A 194 -15.48 -15.35 32.80
CA ASN A 194 -14.72 -16.53 33.21
C ASN A 194 -13.31 -16.11 33.65
N PRO A 195 -12.92 -16.35 34.92
CA PRO A 195 -11.60 -15.95 35.42
C PRO A 195 -10.46 -16.65 34.67
N LEU A 196 -10.69 -17.86 34.14
CA LEU A 196 -9.67 -18.58 33.37
C LEU A 196 -9.43 -17.90 32.02
N SER A 197 -10.50 -17.56 31.29
CA SER A 197 -10.41 -16.83 30.01
C SER A 197 -9.77 -15.45 30.20
N MET A 198 -10.06 -14.79 31.33
CA MET A 198 -9.43 -13.52 31.70
C MET A 198 -7.91 -13.69 31.90
N LEU A 199 -7.47 -14.68 32.67
CA LEU A 199 -6.05 -14.94 32.90
C LEU A 199 -5.33 -15.37 31.63
N GLN A 200 -5.94 -16.24 30.82
CA GLN A 200 -5.39 -16.66 29.53
C GLN A 200 -5.12 -15.46 28.62
N LEU A 201 -6.06 -14.53 28.52
CA LEU A 201 -5.88 -13.32 27.72
C LEU A 201 -4.77 -12.41 28.26
N ILE A 202 -4.71 -12.22 29.58
CA ILE A 202 -3.65 -11.42 30.23
C ILE A 202 -2.26 -12.02 29.95
N PHE A 203 -2.12 -13.34 30.08
CA PHE A 203 -0.86 -14.03 29.83
C PHE A 203 -0.49 -14.12 28.35
N ALA A 204 -1.49 -14.28 27.46
CA ALA A 204 -1.28 -14.28 26.01
C ALA A 204 -0.73 -12.93 25.54
N ILE A 205 -1.36 -11.82 25.96
CA ILE A 205 -0.91 -10.48 25.59
C ILE A 205 0.41 -10.11 26.30
N GLY A 206 0.60 -10.53 27.55
CA GLY A 206 1.85 -10.32 28.31
C GLY A 206 2.11 -8.87 28.72
N LEU A 207 3.37 -8.43 28.63
CA LEU A 207 3.82 -7.08 29.04
C LEU A 207 3.00 -5.90 28.40
N PRO A 208 2.62 -5.95 27.11
CA PRO A 208 1.70 -5.00 26.50
C PRO A 208 0.41 -4.75 27.31
N TYR A 209 -0.15 -5.77 27.98
CA TYR A 209 -1.34 -5.61 28.82
C TYR A 209 -1.03 -4.74 30.04
N GLY A 210 0.14 -4.94 30.67
CA GLY A 210 0.61 -4.09 31.77
C GLY A 210 0.78 -2.62 31.37
N LEU A 211 1.26 -2.36 30.14
CA LEU A 211 1.33 -1.01 29.60
C LEU A 211 -0.06 -0.39 29.39
N LEU A 212 -1.03 -1.15 28.89
CA LEU A 212 -2.43 -0.71 28.76
C LEU A 212 -2.99 -0.28 30.13
N LEU A 213 -2.79 -1.10 31.17
CA LEU A 213 -3.20 -0.77 32.54
C LEU A 213 -2.49 0.50 33.05
N GLY A 214 -1.20 0.64 32.80
CA GLY A 214 -0.44 1.84 33.15
C GLY A 214 -1.05 3.11 32.53
N PHE A 215 -1.42 3.06 31.24
CA PHE A 215 -2.11 4.17 30.60
C PHE A 215 -3.50 4.43 31.19
N ILE A 216 -4.30 3.39 31.45
CA ILE A 216 -5.62 3.52 32.09
C ILE A 216 -5.48 4.20 33.46
N LEU A 217 -4.50 3.81 34.27
CA LEU A 217 -4.23 4.42 35.58
C LEU A 217 -3.80 5.88 35.47
N ILE A 218 -2.91 6.21 34.54
CA ILE A 218 -2.49 7.60 34.29
C ILE A 218 -3.69 8.46 33.86
N MET A 219 -4.51 7.94 32.95
CA MET A 219 -5.70 8.63 32.43
C MET A 219 -6.79 8.79 33.49
N SER A 220 -7.01 7.77 34.33
CA SER A 220 -7.93 7.85 35.46
C SER A 220 -7.44 8.85 36.52
N GLY A 221 -6.13 8.83 36.82
CA GLY A 221 -5.51 9.76 37.77
C GLY A 221 -5.58 11.22 37.32
N SER A 222 -5.46 11.51 36.02
CA SER A 222 -5.53 12.89 35.53
C SER A 222 -6.90 13.53 35.71
N VAL A 223 -8.00 12.77 35.61
CA VAL A 223 -9.36 13.26 35.91
C VAL A 223 -9.48 13.70 37.37
N GLY A 224 -8.85 12.97 38.30
CA GLY A 224 -8.80 13.34 39.71
C GLY A 224 -8.05 14.65 39.98
N ILE A 225 -6.92 14.88 39.29
CA ILE A 225 -6.14 16.12 39.40
C ILE A 225 -6.95 17.32 38.90
N ILE A 226 -7.68 17.18 37.79
CA ILE A 226 -8.55 18.24 37.25
C ILE A 226 -9.56 18.70 38.31
N SER A 227 -10.17 17.75 39.03
CA SER A 227 -11.10 18.07 40.13
C SER A 227 -10.41 18.85 41.25
N GLY A 228 -9.18 18.49 41.61
CA GLY A 228 -8.43 19.16 42.67
C GLY A 228 -7.98 20.58 42.32
N VAL A 229 -7.70 20.85 41.04
CA VAL A 229 -7.19 22.16 40.57
C VAL A 229 -8.30 23.18 40.32
N ILE A 230 -9.44 22.75 39.76
CA ILE A 230 -10.56 23.66 39.42
C ILE A 230 -11.30 24.14 40.68
N GLY A 231 -11.30 23.32 41.74
CA GLY A 231 -11.99 23.60 43.00
C GLY A 231 -13.52 23.67 42.87
N ASP A 232 -14.21 23.83 43.99
CA ASP A 232 -15.68 23.74 44.06
C ASP A 232 -16.43 24.95 43.47
N LYS A 233 -15.71 26.01 43.07
CA LYS A 233 -16.30 27.30 42.66
C LYS A 233 -17.12 27.24 41.37
N PHE A 234 -16.85 26.27 40.49
CA PHE A 234 -17.58 26.06 39.23
C PHE A 234 -18.02 24.60 39.08
N SER A 235 -18.78 24.09 40.06
CA SER A 235 -19.15 22.67 40.17
C SER A 235 -19.70 22.05 38.86
N ILE A 236 -20.63 22.71 38.17
CA ILE A 236 -21.23 22.17 36.93
C ILE A 236 -20.25 22.21 35.75
N LEU A 237 -19.49 23.30 35.57
CA LEU A 237 -18.53 23.41 34.48
C LEU A 237 -17.36 22.44 34.67
N SER A 238 -16.90 22.27 35.92
CA SER A 238 -15.90 21.29 36.31
C SER A 238 -16.38 19.87 36.02
N ALA A 239 -17.61 19.53 36.41
CA ALA A 239 -18.23 18.22 36.15
C ALA A 239 -18.42 17.94 34.65
N ALA A 240 -18.81 18.95 33.88
CA ALA A 240 -18.93 18.83 32.43
C ALA A 240 -17.57 18.58 31.76
N LEU A 241 -16.54 19.33 32.17
CA LEU A 241 -15.18 19.13 31.65
C LEU A 241 -14.62 17.76 32.03
N GLN A 242 -14.83 17.31 33.26
CA GLN A 242 -14.46 15.97 33.71
C GLN A 242 -15.17 14.89 32.90
N SER A 243 -16.47 15.07 32.63
CA SER A 243 -17.25 14.15 31.78
C SER A 243 -16.69 14.09 30.35
N VAL A 244 -16.33 15.24 29.77
CA VAL A 244 -15.69 15.30 28.43
C VAL A 244 -14.38 14.51 28.43
N VAL A 245 -13.52 14.75 29.41
CA VAL A 245 -12.22 14.05 29.53
C VAL A 245 -12.43 12.55 29.74
N PHE A 246 -13.37 12.16 30.61
CA PHE A 246 -13.69 10.77 30.88
C PHE A 246 -14.17 10.02 29.63
N TYR A 247 -15.18 10.54 28.94
CA TYR A 247 -15.70 9.90 27.73
C TYR A 247 -14.70 9.91 26.57
N TYR A 248 -13.86 10.95 26.47
CA TYR A 248 -12.76 10.98 25.51
C TYR A 248 -11.76 9.84 25.79
N TYR A 249 -11.30 9.72 27.03
CA TYR A 249 -10.39 8.66 27.46
C TYR A 249 -11.00 7.27 27.30
N MET A 250 -12.29 7.12 27.54
CA MET A 250 -13.01 5.89 27.29
C MET A 250 -12.89 5.44 25.83
N VAL A 251 -13.17 6.33 24.87
CA VAL A 251 -13.02 6.00 23.44
C VAL A 251 -11.59 5.61 23.09
N VAL A 252 -10.59 6.34 23.63
CA VAL A 252 -9.16 6.02 23.42
C VAL A 252 -8.81 4.63 23.96
N VAL A 253 -9.23 4.30 25.19
CA VAL A 253 -8.93 3.00 25.82
C VAL A 253 -9.60 1.85 25.06
N PHE A 254 -10.84 2.02 24.62
CA PHE A 254 -11.53 1.03 23.79
C PHE A 254 -10.88 0.83 22.41
N HIS A 255 -10.44 1.91 21.78
CA HIS A 255 -9.63 1.83 20.56
C HIS A 255 -8.31 1.09 20.81
N MET A 256 -7.60 1.38 21.91
CA MET A 256 -6.37 0.68 22.27
C MET A 256 -6.60 -0.81 22.56
N MET A 257 -7.69 -1.16 23.25
CA MET A 257 -8.11 -2.56 23.46
C MET A 257 -8.34 -3.26 22.12
N GLY A 258 -9.07 -2.63 21.20
CA GLY A 258 -9.29 -3.16 19.85
C GLY A 258 -7.99 -3.32 19.08
N TYR A 259 -7.08 -2.36 19.21
CA TYR A 259 -5.76 -2.41 18.57
C TYR A 259 -4.90 -3.57 19.10
N ILE A 260 -4.98 -3.88 20.40
CA ILE A 260 -4.29 -5.03 21.00
C ILE A 260 -4.83 -6.34 20.44
N ILE A 261 -6.15 -6.45 20.23
CA ILE A 261 -6.75 -7.61 19.55
C ILE A 261 -6.21 -7.69 18.13
N PHE A 262 -6.23 -6.57 17.40
CA PHE A 262 -5.74 -6.48 16.02
C PHE A 262 -4.26 -6.87 15.90
N GLN A 263 -3.44 -6.47 16.86
CA GLN A 263 -2.01 -6.80 16.91
C GLN A 263 -1.76 -8.28 17.24
N ASN A 264 -2.53 -8.89 18.14
CA ASN A 264 -2.29 -10.26 18.64
C ASN A 264 -3.27 -11.30 18.05
N GLN A 265 -3.76 -11.06 16.83
CA GLN A 265 -4.73 -11.90 16.13
C GLN A 265 -4.38 -13.40 16.13
N GLN A 266 -3.13 -13.73 15.77
CA GLN A 266 -2.68 -15.13 15.70
C GLN A 266 -2.66 -15.81 17.08
N GLU A 267 -2.20 -15.11 18.12
CA GLU A 267 -2.16 -15.61 19.50
C GLU A 267 -3.56 -15.79 20.10
N LEU A 268 -4.53 -14.99 19.63
CA LEU A 268 -5.93 -15.05 20.01
C LEU A 268 -6.75 -16.03 19.14
N GLY A 269 -6.12 -16.71 18.18
CA GLY A 269 -6.76 -17.74 17.34
C GLY A 269 -7.72 -17.21 16.27
N PHE A 270 -7.57 -15.96 15.84
CA PHE A 270 -8.45 -15.31 14.85
C PHE A 270 -7.67 -14.37 13.91
N SER A 271 -7.97 -14.35 12.60
CA SER A 271 -7.42 -13.37 11.66
C SER A 271 -8.53 -12.41 11.16
N ALA A 272 -8.42 -11.10 11.41
CA ALA A 272 -9.45 -10.15 10.91
C ALA A 272 -9.41 -9.95 9.40
N ARG A 273 -8.30 -10.36 8.78
CA ARG A 273 -8.13 -10.31 7.34
C ARG A 273 -9.13 -11.22 6.62
N GLU A 274 -9.54 -12.32 7.24
CA GLU A 274 -10.57 -13.25 6.72
C GLU A 274 -12.00 -12.72 6.90
N ASN A 275 -12.30 -12.07 8.04
CA ASN A 275 -13.69 -11.79 8.43
C ASN A 275 -14.33 -10.53 7.85
N TYR A 276 -13.55 -9.54 7.40
CA TYR A 276 -14.11 -8.28 6.89
C TYR A 276 -13.79 -7.94 5.44
N GLY A 277 -13.25 -8.88 4.67
CA GLY A 277 -13.11 -8.74 3.22
C GLY A 277 -12.60 -7.35 2.84
N VAL A 278 -11.56 -6.86 3.52
CA VAL A 278 -10.93 -5.57 3.19
C VAL A 278 -10.62 -5.68 1.70
N GLU A 279 -11.36 -4.92 0.88
CA GLU A 279 -11.20 -4.88 -0.57
C GLU A 279 -9.76 -4.51 -0.83
N ARG A 280 -8.92 -5.53 -1.00
CA ARG A 280 -7.58 -5.33 -1.50
C ARG A 280 -7.78 -4.81 -2.91
N GLU A 281 -7.04 -3.77 -3.26
CA GLU A 281 -6.84 -3.48 -4.68
C GLU A 281 -6.26 -4.75 -5.30
N VAL A 282 -7.13 -5.53 -5.95
CA VAL A 282 -6.73 -6.73 -6.67
C VAL A 282 -5.74 -6.27 -7.72
N ARG A 283 -4.49 -6.72 -7.58
CA ARG A 283 -3.46 -6.33 -8.54
C ARG A 283 -3.90 -6.73 -9.94
N SER A 284 -3.70 -5.82 -10.88
CA SER A 284 -3.93 -6.14 -12.29
C SER A 284 -3.12 -7.38 -12.68
N ALA A 285 -3.61 -8.16 -13.65
CA ALA A 285 -2.91 -9.34 -14.16
C ALA A 285 -1.46 -9.01 -14.59
N LYS A 286 -1.25 -7.80 -15.14
CA LYS A 286 0.08 -7.26 -15.46
C LYS A 286 0.98 -7.14 -14.23
N ALA A 287 0.48 -6.52 -13.16
CA ALA A 287 1.25 -6.31 -11.93
C ALA A 287 1.62 -7.64 -11.25
N LEU A 288 0.70 -8.62 -11.27
CA LEU A 288 0.98 -9.98 -10.79
C LEU A 288 2.07 -10.67 -11.61
N LEU A 289 1.99 -10.56 -12.94
CA LEU A 289 2.97 -11.16 -13.84
C LEU A 289 4.36 -10.53 -13.66
N LEU A 290 4.44 -9.20 -13.51
CA LEU A 290 5.72 -8.52 -13.25
C LEU A 290 6.31 -8.87 -11.88
N ALA A 291 5.47 -8.98 -10.84
CA ALA A 291 5.92 -9.43 -9.52
C ALA A 291 6.46 -10.88 -9.56
N ARG A 292 5.80 -11.77 -10.31
CA ARG A 292 6.27 -13.13 -10.54
C ARG A 292 7.64 -13.14 -11.21
N ILE A 293 7.83 -12.35 -12.27
CA ILE A 293 9.11 -12.23 -12.97
C ILE A 293 10.22 -11.77 -12.02
N ASP A 294 9.98 -10.72 -11.23
CA ASP A 294 10.96 -10.20 -10.27
C ASP A 294 11.41 -11.28 -9.28
N ILE A 295 10.46 -12.05 -8.74
CA ILE A 295 10.76 -13.15 -7.81
C ILE A 295 11.53 -14.27 -8.49
N GLN A 296 11.11 -14.70 -9.68
CA GLN A 296 11.81 -15.74 -10.45
C GLN A 296 13.25 -15.34 -10.75
N VAL A 297 13.50 -14.07 -11.10
CA VAL A 297 14.85 -13.55 -11.32
C VAL A 297 15.68 -13.56 -10.02
N LYS A 298 15.10 -13.14 -8.89
CA LYS A 298 15.77 -13.13 -7.57
C LYS A 298 16.09 -14.53 -7.05
N GLU A 299 15.24 -15.51 -7.32
CA GLU A 299 15.48 -16.93 -6.97
C GLU A 299 16.41 -17.66 -7.95
N GLY A 300 16.81 -17.02 -9.06
CA GLY A 300 17.66 -17.64 -10.07
C GLY A 300 16.93 -18.62 -11.01
N LEU A 301 15.60 -18.59 -11.04
CA LEU A 301 14.75 -19.40 -11.91
C LEU A 301 14.69 -18.80 -13.33
N TYR A 302 15.85 -18.71 -14.00
CA TYR A 302 16.01 -17.95 -15.24
C TYR A 302 15.17 -18.49 -16.41
N GLN A 303 14.98 -19.80 -16.50
CA GLN A 303 14.15 -20.38 -17.57
C GLN A 303 12.67 -20.00 -17.40
N GLU A 304 12.16 -20.05 -16.18
CA GLU A 304 10.79 -19.67 -15.86
C GLU A 304 10.58 -18.16 -16.00
N ALA A 305 11.55 -17.35 -15.56
CA ALA A 305 11.54 -15.91 -15.76
C ALA A 305 11.46 -15.55 -17.25
N LEU A 306 12.22 -16.25 -18.10
CA LEU A 306 12.20 -16.06 -19.56
C LEU A 306 10.82 -16.38 -20.15
N ASP A 307 10.19 -17.47 -19.71
CA ASP A 307 8.85 -17.84 -20.17
C ASP A 307 7.79 -16.84 -19.69
N SER A 308 7.90 -16.34 -18.46
CA SER A 308 7.06 -15.25 -17.95
C SER A 308 7.27 -13.93 -18.71
N PHE A 309 8.51 -13.59 -19.09
CA PHE A 309 8.80 -12.44 -19.95
C PHE A 309 8.19 -12.59 -21.34
N ARG A 310 8.25 -13.79 -21.94
CA ARG A 310 7.61 -14.08 -23.24
C ARG A 310 6.10 -13.90 -23.16
N LEU A 311 5.47 -14.39 -22.08
CA LEU A 311 4.05 -14.16 -21.82
C LEU A 311 3.74 -12.67 -21.67
N ALA A 312 4.53 -11.94 -20.88
CA ALA A 312 4.35 -10.50 -20.66
C ALA A 312 4.47 -9.69 -21.97
N LEU A 313 5.42 -10.04 -22.84
CA LEU A 313 5.62 -9.39 -24.14
C LEU A 313 4.55 -9.77 -25.18
N LYS A 314 3.81 -10.86 -24.97
CA LYS A 314 2.67 -11.27 -25.79
C LYS A 314 1.41 -10.53 -25.38
N GLU A 315 1.12 -10.49 -24.08
CA GLU A 315 -0.07 -9.84 -23.52
C GLU A 315 0.05 -8.30 -23.53
N TYR A 316 1.25 -7.77 -23.29
CA TYR A 316 1.53 -6.34 -23.17
C TYR A 316 2.64 -5.90 -24.14
N PRO A 317 2.40 -5.91 -25.46
CA PRO A 317 3.46 -5.84 -26.45
C PRO A 317 4.20 -4.51 -26.53
N ASN A 318 3.55 -3.41 -26.14
CA ASN A 318 4.09 -2.05 -26.16
C ASN A 318 4.44 -1.53 -24.75
N ASP A 319 4.44 -2.41 -23.75
CA ASP A 319 4.76 -2.00 -22.40
C ASP A 319 6.25 -1.74 -22.22
N LYS A 320 6.58 -0.51 -21.79
CA LYS A 320 7.95 -0.05 -21.62
C LYS A 320 8.73 -0.91 -20.63
N ASP A 321 8.13 -1.22 -19.49
CA ASP A 321 8.82 -1.92 -18.41
C ASP A 321 9.09 -3.38 -18.81
N CYS A 322 8.12 -4.05 -19.45
CA CYS A 322 8.32 -5.38 -20.03
C CYS A 322 9.47 -5.41 -21.04
N ILE A 323 9.51 -4.46 -21.99
CA ILE A 323 10.53 -4.43 -23.05
C ILE A 323 11.92 -4.15 -22.46
N PHE A 324 12.04 -3.15 -21.59
CA PHE A 324 13.31 -2.76 -20.99
C PHE A 324 13.85 -3.86 -20.07
N ASN A 325 13.02 -4.37 -19.15
CA ASN A 325 13.45 -5.40 -18.20
C ASN A 325 13.79 -6.72 -18.91
N CYS A 326 13.09 -7.08 -19.99
CA CYS A 326 13.44 -8.26 -20.79
C CYS A 326 14.81 -8.11 -21.47
N PHE A 327 15.11 -6.95 -22.05
CA PHE A 327 16.43 -6.69 -22.66
C PHE A 327 17.56 -6.78 -21.62
N GLU A 328 17.39 -6.13 -20.47
CA GLU A 328 18.36 -6.17 -19.38
C GLU A 328 18.53 -7.58 -18.80
N PHE A 329 17.43 -8.33 -18.67
CA PHE A 329 17.45 -9.73 -18.24
C PHE A 329 18.24 -10.61 -19.22
N LEU A 330 17.95 -10.53 -20.52
CA LEU A 330 18.63 -11.33 -21.55
C LEU A 330 20.13 -11.00 -21.64
N TYR A 331 20.48 -9.72 -21.50
CA TYR A 331 21.87 -9.29 -21.42
C TYR A 331 22.57 -9.82 -20.17
N SER A 332 21.95 -9.65 -18.99
CA SER A 332 22.57 -10.02 -17.70
C SER A 332 22.70 -11.53 -17.52
N THR A 333 21.81 -12.32 -18.12
CA THR A 333 21.88 -13.79 -18.13
C THR A 333 22.78 -14.35 -19.23
N GLY A 334 23.33 -13.51 -20.11
CA GLY A 334 24.19 -13.93 -21.21
C GLY A 334 23.46 -14.73 -22.31
N ASN A 335 22.13 -14.66 -22.39
CA ASN A 335 21.34 -15.38 -23.38
C ASN A 335 21.44 -14.69 -24.77
N ARG A 336 22.58 -14.89 -25.43
CA ARG A 336 22.91 -14.30 -26.74
C ARG A 336 21.85 -14.60 -27.80
N SER A 337 21.39 -15.85 -27.88
CA SER A 337 20.46 -16.27 -28.95
C SER A 337 19.13 -15.54 -28.88
N ASP A 338 18.55 -15.40 -27.70
CA ASP A 338 17.28 -14.71 -27.53
C ASP A 338 17.46 -13.18 -27.58
N LEU A 339 18.58 -12.66 -27.06
CA LEU A 339 18.90 -11.22 -27.14
C LEU A 339 19.01 -10.74 -28.58
N VAL A 340 19.74 -11.47 -29.44
CA VAL A 340 19.90 -11.11 -30.86
C VAL A 340 18.56 -11.08 -31.59
N LYS A 341 17.66 -12.02 -31.28
CA LYS A 341 16.30 -12.08 -31.83
C LYS A 341 15.42 -10.94 -31.31
N PHE A 342 15.57 -10.57 -30.04
CA PHE A 342 14.77 -9.54 -29.39
C PHE A 342 15.24 -8.11 -29.70
N ALA A 343 16.52 -7.93 -30.03
CA ALA A 343 17.16 -6.64 -30.22
C ALA A 343 16.45 -5.70 -31.23
N PRO A 344 15.99 -6.15 -32.42
CA PRO A 344 15.24 -5.27 -33.32
C PRO A 344 13.99 -4.69 -32.67
N ARG A 345 13.24 -5.49 -31.90
CA ARG A 345 12.04 -5.05 -31.19
C ARG A 345 12.39 -4.00 -30.12
N TYR A 346 13.43 -4.23 -29.35
CA TYR A 346 13.90 -3.29 -28.32
C TYR A 346 14.32 -1.94 -28.93
N PHE A 347 15.15 -1.94 -29.97
CA PHE A 347 15.61 -0.69 -30.56
C PHE A 347 14.52 0.07 -31.32
N ASN A 348 13.62 -0.63 -32.01
CA ASN A 348 12.47 0.01 -32.65
C ASN A 348 11.55 0.67 -31.60
N PHE A 349 11.36 0.01 -30.45
CA PHE A 349 10.66 0.63 -29.32
C PHE A 349 11.36 1.92 -28.87
N LEU A 350 12.68 1.91 -28.66
CA LEU A 350 13.43 3.12 -28.28
C LEU A 350 13.28 4.25 -29.30
N LEU A 351 13.32 3.94 -30.60
CA LEU A 351 13.11 4.92 -31.68
C LEU A 351 11.71 5.52 -31.61
N SER A 352 10.66 4.69 -31.52
CA SER A 352 9.27 5.15 -31.41
C SER A 352 8.99 5.96 -30.14
N ALA A 353 9.69 5.66 -29.04
CA ALA A 353 9.54 6.34 -27.76
C ALA A 353 10.43 7.59 -27.64
N GLY A 354 11.18 7.95 -28.68
CA GLY A 354 12.10 9.10 -28.66
C GLY A 354 13.31 8.95 -27.73
N ARG A 355 13.61 7.72 -27.27
CA ARG A 355 14.68 7.42 -26.31
C ARG A 355 16.03 7.22 -26.99
N GLN A 356 16.47 8.23 -27.74
CA GLN A 356 17.75 8.20 -28.45
C GLN A 356 18.95 8.07 -27.49
N ASP A 357 18.80 8.54 -26.26
CA ASP A 357 19.78 8.42 -25.17
C ASP A 357 20.17 6.97 -24.85
N GLN A 358 19.28 6.01 -25.10
CA GLN A 358 19.51 4.60 -24.77
C GLN A 358 20.01 3.75 -25.95
N LEU A 359 19.99 4.27 -27.18
CA LEU A 359 20.36 3.52 -28.37
C LEU A 359 21.82 3.04 -28.32
N TYR A 360 22.76 3.96 -28.07
CA TYR A 360 24.18 3.61 -28.00
C TYR A 360 24.52 2.72 -26.80
N PRO A 361 24.08 3.01 -25.55
CA PRO A 361 24.29 2.11 -24.41
C PRO A 361 23.74 0.69 -24.65
N GLY A 362 22.52 0.56 -25.18
CA GLY A 362 21.91 -0.73 -25.50
C GLY A 362 22.70 -1.48 -26.57
N TYR A 363 23.13 -0.80 -27.63
CA TYR A 363 23.96 -1.40 -28.68
C TYR A 363 25.33 -1.85 -28.16
N LYS A 364 25.97 -1.06 -27.29
CA LYS A 364 27.22 -1.44 -26.64
C LYS A 364 27.08 -2.69 -25.80
N LYS A 365 25.99 -2.82 -25.01
CA LYS A 365 25.69 -4.05 -24.24
C LYS A 365 25.58 -5.26 -25.16
N LEU A 366 24.86 -5.11 -26.27
CA LEU A 366 24.69 -6.18 -27.23
C LEU A 366 26.04 -6.62 -27.83
N LEU A 367 26.91 -5.68 -28.22
CA LEU A 367 28.24 -5.98 -28.77
C LEU A 367 29.17 -6.70 -27.78
N GLN A 368 28.95 -6.60 -26.47
CA GLN A 368 29.71 -7.37 -25.48
C GLN A 368 29.40 -8.87 -25.55
N LEU A 369 28.17 -9.24 -25.94
CA LEU A 369 27.75 -10.63 -26.10
C LEU A 369 27.91 -11.13 -27.54
N ASP A 370 27.73 -10.25 -28.53
CA ASP A 370 27.92 -10.56 -29.95
C ASP A 370 28.65 -9.42 -30.68
N GLN A 371 29.97 -9.54 -30.77
CA GLN A 371 30.83 -8.54 -31.40
C GLN A 371 30.54 -8.33 -32.89
N ASN A 372 29.91 -9.32 -33.55
CA ASN A 372 29.62 -9.30 -34.98
C ASN A 372 28.16 -8.99 -35.29
N TYR A 373 27.36 -8.65 -34.29
CA TYR A 373 25.97 -8.30 -34.51
C TYR A 373 25.84 -7.14 -35.48
N GLN A 374 24.94 -7.33 -36.45
CA GLN A 374 24.48 -6.29 -37.35
C GLN A 374 22.95 -6.33 -37.40
N PRO A 375 22.28 -5.17 -37.25
CA PRO A 375 20.83 -5.10 -37.42
C PRO A 375 20.39 -5.56 -38.82
N ALA A 376 19.24 -6.20 -38.91
CA ALA A 376 18.68 -6.68 -40.18
C ALA A 376 17.95 -5.59 -40.98
N SER A 377 17.64 -4.44 -40.37
CA SER A 377 16.97 -3.30 -41.03
C SER A 377 17.99 -2.19 -41.36
N ALA A 378 17.91 -1.65 -42.57
CA ALA A 378 18.71 -0.51 -43.00
C ALA A 378 18.45 0.74 -42.15
N GLU A 379 17.18 0.98 -41.81
CA GLU A 379 16.75 2.09 -40.96
C GLU A 379 17.38 1.99 -39.57
N LEU A 380 17.31 0.81 -38.95
CA LEU A 380 17.90 0.57 -37.63
C LEU A 380 19.44 0.71 -37.65
N ARG A 381 20.11 0.24 -38.71
CA ARG A 381 21.55 0.47 -38.91
C ARG A 381 21.89 1.95 -38.95
N HIS A 382 21.12 2.74 -39.71
CA HIS A 382 21.34 4.17 -39.86
C HIS A 382 21.13 4.92 -38.52
N HIS A 383 20.04 4.66 -37.80
CA HIS A 383 19.80 5.30 -36.50
C HIS A 383 20.83 4.92 -35.43
N LEU A 384 21.22 3.64 -35.35
CA LEU A 384 22.27 3.21 -34.41
C LEU A 384 23.62 3.82 -34.78
N ALA A 385 23.94 3.96 -36.07
CA ALA A 385 25.17 4.63 -36.50
C ALA A 385 25.19 6.10 -36.08
N ARG A 386 24.06 6.80 -36.24
CA ARG A 386 23.90 8.20 -35.78
C ARG A 386 24.11 8.31 -34.27
N ALA A 387 23.49 7.42 -33.49
CA ALA A 387 23.67 7.38 -32.04
C ALA A 387 25.13 7.08 -31.63
N CYS A 388 25.82 6.21 -32.36
CA CYS A 388 27.25 5.92 -32.12
C CYS A 388 28.13 7.13 -32.42
N GLN A 389 27.88 7.86 -33.51
CA GLN A 389 28.62 9.07 -33.87
C GLN A 389 28.42 10.18 -32.83
N GLN A 390 27.18 10.46 -32.45
CA GLN A 390 26.85 11.46 -31.42
C GLN A 390 27.45 11.13 -30.05
N SER A 391 27.63 9.84 -29.76
CA SER A 391 28.29 9.35 -28.53
C SER A 391 29.83 9.29 -28.65
N GLY A 392 30.43 9.89 -29.69
CA GLY A 392 31.89 9.97 -29.88
C GLY A 392 32.55 8.66 -30.32
N ASN A 393 31.81 7.74 -30.92
CA ASN A 393 32.32 6.44 -31.37
C ASN A 393 32.17 6.24 -32.90
N PRO A 394 32.86 7.06 -33.73
CA PRO A 394 32.72 7.03 -35.19
C PRO A 394 33.13 5.70 -35.81
N ARG A 395 34.03 4.93 -35.18
CA ARG A 395 34.44 3.59 -35.66
C ARG A 395 33.26 2.60 -35.71
N LEU A 396 32.38 2.63 -34.72
CA LEU A 396 31.21 1.76 -34.69
C LEU A 396 30.16 2.21 -35.71
N ALA A 397 30.00 3.52 -35.90
CA ALA A 397 29.14 4.08 -36.95
C ALA A 397 29.60 3.64 -38.35
N VAL A 398 30.90 3.70 -38.64
CA VAL A 398 31.47 3.19 -39.89
C VAL A 398 31.18 1.70 -40.06
N LYS A 399 31.35 0.88 -39.01
CA LYS A 399 31.07 -0.56 -39.07
C LYS A 399 29.59 -0.87 -39.40
N LEU A 400 28.67 -0.04 -38.92
CA LEU A 400 27.23 -0.20 -39.16
C LEU A 400 26.79 0.21 -40.58
N LEU A 401 27.44 1.24 -41.14
CA LEU A 401 27.09 1.82 -42.44
C LEU A 401 27.88 1.22 -43.61
N ALA A 402 29.02 0.57 -43.33
CA ALA A 402 29.84 -0.09 -44.33
C ALA A 402 29.01 -1.15 -45.09
N GLY A 403 28.98 -1.03 -46.42
CA GLY A 403 28.25 -1.97 -47.27
C GLY A 403 26.73 -1.79 -47.31
N LEU A 404 26.17 -0.75 -46.67
CA LEU A 404 24.72 -0.55 -46.60
C LEU A 404 24.04 -0.52 -48.00
N HIS A 405 24.67 0.11 -48.99
CA HIS A 405 24.14 0.17 -50.37
C HIS A 405 24.15 -1.18 -51.10
N ARG A 406 24.99 -2.13 -50.67
CA ARG A 406 25.05 -3.49 -51.24
C ARG A 406 23.98 -4.37 -50.63
N ASP A 407 23.78 -4.23 -49.32
CA ASP A 407 22.83 -5.03 -48.56
C ASP A 407 21.38 -4.54 -48.76
N PHE A 408 21.19 -3.22 -48.88
CA PHE A 408 19.88 -2.57 -49.04
C PHE A 408 19.89 -1.49 -50.13
N PRO A 409 19.87 -1.89 -51.42
CA PRO A 409 19.94 -0.94 -52.54
C PRO A 409 18.75 0.02 -52.64
N GLU A 410 17.60 -0.36 -52.09
CA GLU A 410 16.32 0.37 -52.18
C GLU A 410 16.07 1.29 -50.96
N TYR A 411 17.00 1.37 -50.01
CA TYR A 411 16.79 2.20 -48.82
C TYR A 411 16.77 3.70 -49.18
N GLU A 412 15.67 4.37 -48.88
CA GLU A 412 15.44 5.77 -49.30
C GLU A 412 16.50 6.72 -48.71
N ALA A 413 16.85 6.60 -47.44
CA ALA A 413 17.84 7.49 -46.83
C ALA A 413 19.31 7.05 -47.06
N LEU A 414 19.61 6.36 -48.18
CA LEU A 414 20.98 5.99 -48.55
C LEU A 414 21.90 7.19 -48.69
N ALA A 415 21.43 8.30 -49.26
CA ALA A 415 22.23 9.50 -49.39
C ALA A 415 22.64 10.06 -48.01
N GLU A 416 21.69 10.17 -47.09
CA GLU A 416 21.94 10.63 -45.72
C GLU A 416 22.90 9.70 -44.96
N ALA A 417 22.70 8.39 -45.09
CA ALA A 417 23.53 7.39 -44.46
C ALA A 417 24.99 7.48 -44.96
N TYR A 418 25.21 7.75 -46.26
CA TYR A 418 26.56 7.92 -46.82
C TYR A 418 27.17 9.29 -46.47
N ARG A 419 26.35 10.34 -46.27
CA ARG A 419 26.82 11.62 -45.69
C ARG A 419 27.32 11.42 -44.26
N LEU A 420 26.56 10.72 -43.42
CA LEU A 420 26.97 10.37 -42.06
C LEU A 420 28.23 9.49 -42.04
N LEU A 421 28.32 8.52 -42.95
CA LEU A 421 29.51 7.67 -43.11
C LEU A 421 30.76 8.51 -43.44
N ALA A 422 30.64 9.46 -44.37
CA ALA A 422 31.73 10.37 -44.72
C ALA A 422 32.18 11.22 -43.52
N GLN A 423 31.23 11.81 -42.78
CA GLN A 423 31.52 12.57 -41.55
C GLN A 423 32.29 11.72 -40.53
N CYS A 424 31.84 10.49 -40.29
CA CYS A 424 32.53 9.57 -39.38
C CYS A 424 33.93 9.19 -39.86
N LEU A 425 34.17 9.11 -41.17
CA LEU A 425 35.48 8.80 -41.75
C LEU A 425 36.44 9.99 -41.66
N ASP A 426 35.94 11.24 -41.77
CA ASP A 426 36.76 12.45 -41.58
C ASP A 426 37.28 12.57 -40.14
N GLU A 427 36.52 12.09 -39.15
CA GLU A 427 36.94 12.03 -37.74
C GLU A 427 38.03 10.97 -37.47
N LEU A 428 38.33 10.09 -38.43
CA LEU A 428 39.30 8.99 -38.28
C LEU A 428 40.62 9.29 -39.01
N PRO A 429 41.78 9.01 -38.39
CA PRO A 429 43.07 9.26 -39.03
C PRO A 429 43.27 8.37 -40.26
N ALA A 430 43.86 8.94 -41.31
CA ALA A 430 44.22 8.27 -42.57
C ALA A 430 43.04 7.66 -43.37
N MET A 431 41.83 8.22 -43.24
CA MET A 431 40.62 7.76 -43.98
C MET A 431 40.01 8.82 -44.91
N ALA A 432 40.69 9.95 -45.15
CA ALA A 432 40.19 11.07 -45.96
C ALA A 432 39.81 10.68 -47.40
N ASP A 433 40.60 9.84 -48.06
CA ASP A 433 40.30 9.37 -49.42
C ASP A 433 39.00 8.56 -49.49
N LYS A 434 38.71 7.77 -48.44
CA LYS A 434 37.47 6.99 -48.34
C LYS A 434 36.27 7.87 -48.00
N ALA A 435 36.47 8.92 -47.20
CA ALA A 435 35.42 9.91 -46.91
C ALA A 435 34.98 10.61 -48.20
N GLU A 436 35.93 11.00 -49.05
CA GLU A 436 35.64 11.64 -50.34
C GLU A 436 34.90 10.71 -51.31
N GLN A 437 35.25 9.42 -51.33
CA GLN A 437 34.50 8.42 -52.09
C GLN A 437 33.07 8.26 -51.58
N CYS A 438 32.86 8.28 -50.25
CA CYS A 438 31.52 8.21 -49.66
C CYS A 438 30.67 9.44 -49.99
N ARG A 439 31.26 10.65 -50.01
CA ARG A 439 30.58 11.88 -50.45
C ARG A 439 30.12 11.80 -51.90
N LYS A 440 30.98 11.31 -52.80
CA LYS A 440 30.61 11.09 -54.22
C LYS A 440 29.49 10.07 -54.39
N LEU A 441 29.46 9.03 -53.55
CA LEU A 441 28.36 8.05 -53.54
C LEU A 441 27.06 8.66 -53.02
N ALA A 442 27.11 9.45 -51.94
CA ALA A 442 25.93 10.16 -51.42
C ALA A 442 25.30 11.07 -52.49
N ALA A 443 26.10 11.87 -53.19
CA ALA A 443 25.62 12.75 -54.26
C ALA A 443 24.97 11.98 -55.43
N ARG A 444 25.45 10.75 -55.73
CA ARG A 444 24.83 9.89 -56.75
C ARG A 444 23.50 9.31 -56.31
N PHE A 445 23.32 9.05 -55.01
CA PHE A 445 22.04 8.56 -54.48
C PHE A 445 21.01 9.70 -54.43
N GLU A 446 21.41 10.92 -54.07
CA GLU A 446 20.57 12.13 -54.15
C GLU A 446 20.05 12.37 -55.58
N GLN A 447 20.90 12.20 -56.60
CA GLN A 447 20.49 12.34 -58.01
C GLN A 447 19.53 11.25 -58.52
N ARG A 448 19.43 10.12 -57.81
CA ARG A 448 18.51 9.01 -58.14
C ARG A 448 17.15 9.13 -57.48
N GLN A 449 17.03 9.94 -56.43
CA GLN A 449 15.75 10.22 -55.79
C GLN A 449 15.02 11.33 -56.56
N PRO A 450 13.69 11.21 -56.79
CA PRO A 450 12.91 12.35 -57.25
C PRO A 450 13.02 13.48 -56.22
N PRO A 451 13.06 14.75 -56.64
CA PRO A 451 13.25 15.88 -55.72
C PRO A 451 12.18 15.88 -54.62
N GLU A 452 12.66 15.98 -53.38
CA GLU A 452 11.88 16.17 -52.17
C GLU A 452 10.88 17.32 -52.40
N GLN A 453 9.58 17.07 -52.23
CA GLN A 453 8.60 18.16 -52.20
C GLN A 453 8.97 19.08 -51.02
N PRO A 454 9.09 20.40 -51.24
CA PRO A 454 9.46 21.32 -50.18
C PRO A 454 8.41 21.26 -49.05
N PRO A 455 8.79 21.58 -47.79
CA PRO A 455 7.85 21.57 -46.69
C PRO A 455 6.68 22.49 -47.02
N LEU A 456 5.45 22.00 -46.86
CA LEU A 456 4.28 22.86 -46.82
C LEU A 456 4.53 23.93 -45.76
N GLN A 457 4.68 25.18 -46.21
CA GLN A 457 4.67 26.34 -45.33
C GLN A 457 3.46 26.23 -44.42
N GLU A 458 3.70 26.28 -43.11
CA GLU A 458 2.68 26.54 -42.11
C GLU A 458 1.91 27.79 -42.54
N GLN A 459 0.70 27.59 -43.09
CA GLN A 459 -0.28 28.65 -43.15
C GLN A 459 -0.78 28.84 -41.72
N ASP A 460 -0.43 29.99 -41.15
CA ASP A 460 -1.02 30.56 -39.94
C ASP A 460 -2.54 30.41 -39.95
N CYS A 461 -3.04 29.37 -39.29
CA CYS A 461 -4.44 29.28 -38.90
C CYS A 461 -4.60 30.06 -37.59
N HIS A 462 -4.47 31.39 -37.65
CA HIS A 462 -5.07 32.26 -36.66
C HIS A 462 -6.59 32.31 -36.91
N GLN A 463 -7.27 31.19 -36.61
CA GLN A 463 -8.71 31.24 -36.34
C GLN A 463 -8.90 31.76 -34.93
N THR A 464 -9.22 33.05 -34.87
CA THR A 464 -9.89 33.68 -33.75
C THR A 464 -11.17 32.91 -33.45
N VAL A 465 -11.17 32.15 -32.35
CA VAL A 465 -12.40 31.63 -31.75
C VAL A 465 -13.18 32.83 -31.22
N LYS A 466 -14.06 33.40 -32.05
CA LYS A 466 -15.19 34.21 -31.58
C LYS A 466 -16.26 33.24 -31.08
N SER A 467 -16.42 33.22 -29.76
CA SER A 467 -17.61 32.75 -29.07
C SER A 467 -18.87 33.40 -29.65
N PRO A 468 -19.92 32.64 -30.01
CA PRO A 468 -21.27 33.15 -30.10
C PRO A 468 -22.08 32.63 -28.92
N GLY A 469 -22.10 33.41 -27.85
CA GLY A 469 -23.28 33.55 -27.01
C GLY A 469 -24.16 34.64 -27.63
N ASP A 470 -25.47 34.40 -27.60
CA ASP A 470 -26.56 35.38 -27.67
C ASP A 470 -26.88 36.04 -29.03
N ALA A 471 -27.81 35.41 -29.76
CA ALA A 471 -28.88 36.07 -30.53
C ALA A 471 -29.91 35.00 -30.94
N GLU A 472 -30.91 34.75 -30.11
CA GLU A 472 -32.29 35.22 -30.34
C GLU A 472 -32.94 34.76 -31.66
N ALA A 473 -33.86 33.81 -31.50
CA ALA A 473 -35.25 33.92 -31.93
C ALA A 473 -35.54 34.65 -33.26
N LYS A 474 -35.82 33.89 -34.32
CA LYS A 474 -36.99 34.07 -35.19
C LYS A 474 -37.04 33.02 -36.31
N LEU A 475 -38.28 32.60 -36.62
CA LEU A 475 -38.77 31.90 -37.82
C LEU A 475 -38.63 30.35 -37.75
N MET A 476 -39.63 29.64 -37.21
CA MET A 476 -40.84 29.15 -37.91
C MET A 476 -40.53 28.26 -39.12
N GLU A 477 -40.42 26.94 -38.89
CA GLU A 477 -41.34 25.88 -39.38
C GLU A 477 -40.96 24.52 -38.79
#